data_AF-Q2H201-F1
#
_entry.id   AF-Q2H201-F1
#
_cell.length_a   1.000
_cell.length_b   1.000
_cell.length_c   1.000
_cell.angle_alpha   90.00
_cell.angle_beta   90.00
_cell.angle_gamma   90.00
#
_symmetry.space_group_name_H-M   'P 1'
#
loop_
_entity.id
_entity.type
_entity.pdbx_description
1 polymer ?
#
loop_
_entity_poly.entity_id
_entity_poly.type
_entity_poly.pdbx_seq_one_letter_code
_entity_poly.pdbx_strand_id
1 'polypeptide(L)'
;MSTRTPRNAGNTGNTGTTRNTANAGNSRNTGNTANPGNAGNARNTGSSGNAGNTTSTGNTGTAGAAKTVWPLFSAEIEVYIKLKPSVEAALRKQKRKNPSSLPWYFRDWDFDLWNNVDAHPKAVQKRRVTTAVKAIIDSFLGDDNGWGCEADFSLKDDCLRLGPDAEARKWWGIKINTPPMSVSKEWQLPIDIVWDELGEKFDFWIDEFCSFHVHVAPGPTRQNRYTLDQIVRIAKGTYFWEHALSRLVPQSRACNEFALPNNTIFAGDEYMGVPNKGWAPLFAKIDGLAAISETKLLDSLKGGETRKGWTANVSTNFCSLSERGTIEFRRQGGVASTLSTTRCILLAVTLHISALRYNFDKASTRKDYPDEEELIKELAGCVKKLPETCHGTRFVHWLEWCQASYSWSGTQKDYTAAQINIREEAYRKGVTPPNQAPYNRFTDPCPPGAMVLPAYVIPSSTATNTASQARQGTAAAAQGREGAASGRGGASGGRGGAAGGRGGAAQGSSTTPSRTPAAQGGRGGGAAASGRGGTATGGRGGGTASGRGGGASAGGAPARTTAGARTGGGMTTRLPERLAASSSTAPAAGQRRRQQGDGS
;
A
#
# COMPACT_ATOMS: atom_id res chain seq x y z
N MET A 1 -16.33 74.64 -14.00
CA MET A 1 -15.09 74.44 -14.78
C MET A 1 -14.48 73.13 -14.30
N SER A 2 -14.41 72.00 -15.00
CA SER A 2 -14.54 71.64 -16.44
C SER A 2 -13.25 71.60 -17.28
N THR A 3 -12.38 70.63 -16.99
CA THR A 3 -11.36 70.07 -17.90
C THR A 3 -11.37 68.53 -17.75
N ARG A 4 -12.12 67.84 -18.62
CA ARG A 4 -11.67 67.14 -19.85
C ARG A 4 -10.77 65.90 -19.64
N THR A 5 -11.38 64.73 -19.89
CA THR A 5 -10.75 63.44 -20.20
C THR A 5 -10.09 63.39 -21.58
N PRO A 6 -9.22 62.40 -21.81
CA PRO A 6 -9.22 61.57 -23.03
C PRO A 6 -9.83 60.17 -22.77
N ARG A 7 -10.16 59.44 -23.84
CA ARG A 7 -10.66 58.04 -23.81
C ARG A 7 -9.79 57.14 -24.72
N ASN A 8 -10.00 55.82 -24.60
CA ASN A 8 -9.56 54.75 -25.53
C ASN A 8 -8.04 54.50 -25.54
N ALA A 9 -7.49 53.31 -25.80
CA ALA A 9 -8.02 51.93 -25.90
C ALA A 9 -6.96 51.01 -25.21
N GLY A 10 -7.17 49.75 -24.81
CA GLY A 10 -8.12 48.75 -25.26
C GLY A 10 -7.39 47.60 -25.98
N ASN A 11 -6.83 46.66 -25.21
CA ASN A 11 -6.63 45.25 -25.63
C ASN A 11 -6.20 44.37 -24.43
N THR A 12 -6.68 43.13 -24.39
CA THR A 12 -6.48 42.20 -23.25
C THR A 12 -5.46 41.12 -23.61
N GLY A 13 -4.25 41.21 -23.06
CA GLY A 13 -3.19 40.21 -23.26
C GLY A 13 -3.36 38.98 -22.36
N ASN A 14 -3.94 37.89 -22.89
CA ASN A 14 -3.94 36.58 -22.23
C ASN A 14 -2.61 35.85 -22.49
N THR A 15 -1.62 36.01 -21.61
CA THR A 15 -0.33 35.28 -21.70
C THR A 15 -0.42 33.90 -21.03
N GLY A 16 -1.29 33.03 -21.56
CA GLY A 16 -1.36 31.62 -21.18
C GLY A 16 -0.37 30.77 -21.98
N THR A 17 0.77 30.40 -21.38
CA THR A 17 1.76 29.53 -22.03
C THR A 17 1.32 28.07 -22.01
N THR A 18 0.58 27.66 -23.04
CA THR A 18 0.27 26.24 -23.30
C THR A 18 1.57 25.44 -23.40
N ARG A 19 1.82 24.53 -22.45
CA ARG A 19 2.84 23.50 -22.63
C ARG A 19 2.32 22.54 -23.69
N ASN A 20 3.07 22.34 -24.77
CA ASN A 20 2.77 21.29 -25.72
C ASN A 20 2.95 19.93 -25.04
N THR A 21 1.88 19.15 -24.96
CA THR A 21 1.95 17.72 -24.62
C THR A 21 2.87 17.05 -25.63
N ALA A 22 3.91 16.35 -25.16
CA ALA A 22 4.78 15.60 -26.05
C ALA A 22 4.01 14.40 -26.62
N ASN A 23 3.85 14.35 -27.94
CA ASN A 23 3.28 13.17 -28.60
C ASN A 23 4.17 11.95 -28.31
N ALA A 24 3.54 10.84 -27.89
CA ALA A 24 4.22 9.56 -27.75
C ALA A 24 4.91 9.17 -29.07
N GLY A 25 6.18 8.75 -28.98
CA GLY A 25 6.95 8.36 -30.16
C GLY A 25 6.48 7.03 -30.72
N ASN A 26 6.27 6.95 -32.04
CA ASN A 26 5.97 5.69 -32.72
C ASN A 26 7.05 4.63 -32.43
N SER A 27 6.60 3.44 -32.06
CA SER A 27 7.46 2.25 -31.98
C SER A 27 8.18 2.01 -33.31
N ARG A 28 9.48 1.71 -33.26
CA ARG A 28 10.24 1.34 -34.46
C ARG A 28 9.88 -0.09 -34.89
N ASN A 29 9.67 -0.28 -36.18
CA ASN A 29 9.53 -1.62 -36.76
C ASN A 29 10.77 -2.47 -36.49
N THR A 30 10.57 -3.73 -36.11
CA THR A 30 11.63 -4.73 -35.99
C THR A 30 12.18 -5.06 -37.37
N GLY A 31 13.46 -4.77 -37.62
CA GLY A 31 14.15 -5.20 -38.83
C GLY A 31 14.52 -6.68 -38.74
N ASN A 32 14.22 -7.46 -39.77
CA ASN A 32 14.71 -8.84 -39.89
C ASN A 32 16.21 -8.86 -40.15
N THR A 33 16.96 -9.63 -39.36
CA THR A 33 18.34 -10.04 -39.67
C THR A 33 18.37 -11.55 -39.88
N ALA A 34 18.92 -12.01 -41.01
CA ALA A 34 18.93 -13.43 -41.39
C ALA A 34 20.21 -14.16 -40.95
N ASN A 35 20.12 -15.48 -40.84
CA ASN A 35 21.29 -16.38 -40.76
C ASN A 35 22.10 -16.32 -42.07
N PRO A 36 23.44 -16.41 -42.00
CA PRO A 36 24.13 -17.71 -42.10
C PRO A 36 25.29 -17.87 -41.08
N GLY A 37 25.91 -19.04 -40.89
CA GLY A 37 25.73 -20.36 -41.55
C GLY A 37 26.61 -21.45 -40.89
N ASN A 38 26.66 -22.66 -41.49
CA ASN A 38 27.31 -23.85 -40.91
C ASN A 38 28.84 -23.93 -41.12
N ALA A 39 29.57 -24.27 -40.04
CA ALA A 39 30.85 -25.00 -40.02
C ALA A 39 31.13 -25.46 -38.56
N GLY A 40 31.78 -26.58 -38.24
CA GLY A 40 32.29 -27.72 -39.01
C GLY A 40 32.86 -28.80 -38.04
N ASN A 41 32.85 -30.09 -38.41
CA ASN A 41 33.15 -31.21 -37.48
C ASN A 41 34.63 -31.43 -37.15
N ALA A 42 34.95 -31.77 -35.88
CA ALA A 42 36.30 -32.24 -35.48
C ALA A 42 36.34 -33.20 -34.25
N ARG A 43 35.88 -34.45 -34.43
CA ARG A 43 36.32 -35.75 -33.81
C ARG A 43 36.38 -35.97 -32.28
N ASN A 44 36.08 -37.21 -31.90
CA ASN A 44 36.10 -37.78 -30.53
C ASN A 44 37.50 -38.22 -30.06
N THR A 45 37.72 -38.27 -28.73
CA THR A 45 38.21 -39.51 -28.04
C THR A 45 38.03 -39.41 -26.51
N GLY A 46 37.81 -40.55 -25.83
CA GLY A 46 37.77 -40.67 -24.36
C GLY A 46 36.55 -41.44 -23.85
N SER A 47 36.76 -42.63 -23.26
CA SER A 47 35.70 -43.56 -22.81
C SER A 47 35.88 -44.01 -21.35
N SER A 48 34.82 -44.63 -20.80
CA SER A 48 34.80 -45.54 -19.63
C SER A 48 34.66 -44.89 -18.23
N GLY A 49 33.69 -45.37 -17.43
CA GLY A 49 33.45 -44.84 -16.06
C GLY A 49 32.18 -45.28 -15.30
N ASN A 50 31.77 -46.55 -15.36
CA ASN A 50 30.81 -47.27 -14.51
C ASN A 50 29.63 -46.55 -13.79
N ALA A 51 28.42 -46.90 -14.22
CA ALA A 51 27.26 -47.35 -13.43
C ALA A 51 27.09 -46.92 -11.94
N GLY A 52 25.97 -46.22 -11.67
CA GLY A 52 25.28 -46.17 -10.39
C GLY A 52 23.75 -46.26 -10.63
N ASN A 53 23.01 -46.98 -9.78
CA ASN A 53 21.62 -47.39 -10.07
C ASN A 53 20.63 -46.89 -9.00
N THR A 54 19.70 -46.00 -9.37
CA THR A 54 18.60 -45.56 -8.49
C THR A 54 17.34 -45.12 -9.24
N THR A 55 16.23 -45.78 -8.94
CA THR A 55 14.83 -45.27 -8.92
C THR A 55 14.31 -44.43 -10.11
N SER A 56 13.65 -45.13 -11.05
CA SER A 56 12.38 -44.74 -11.69
C SER A 56 12.07 -43.23 -11.84
N THR A 57 12.73 -42.56 -12.79
CA THR A 57 12.28 -41.25 -13.27
C THR A 57 10.90 -41.40 -13.92
N GLY A 58 9.86 -40.78 -13.36
CA GLY A 58 8.55 -40.72 -14.02
C GLY A 58 8.66 -39.99 -15.37
N ASN A 59 7.93 -40.48 -16.38
CA ASN A 59 8.01 -39.97 -17.76
C ASN A 59 7.95 -38.44 -17.83
N THR A 60 9.06 -37.81 -18.20
CA THR A 60 9.11 -36.43 -18.69
C THR A 60 8.46 -36.35 -20.06
N GLY A 61 7.14 -36.48 -20.09
CA GLY A 61 6.31 -36.28 -21.29
C GLY A 61 6.65 -34.94 -21.94
N THR A 62 6.71 -34.94 -23.27
CA THR A 62 7.29 -33.86 -24.08
C THR A 62 6.69 -32.51 -23.70
N ALA A 63 7.48 -31.69 -23.00
CA ALA A 63 7.02 -30.43 -22.42
C ALA A 63 6.84 -29.36 -23.50
N GLY A 64 5.76 -29.47 -24.28
CA GLY A 64 5.30 -28.44 -25.20
C GLY A 64 5.22 -27.12 -24.44
N ALA A 65 6.04 -26.14 -24.86
CA ALA A 65 6.51 -25.05 -24.01
C ALA A 65 5.38 -24.43 -23.17
N ALA A 66 5.38 -24.74 -21.87
CA ALA A 66 4.28 -24.39 -20.98
C ALA A 66 4.13 -22.86 -20.96
N LYS A 67 3.05 -22.37 -21.58
CA LYS A 67 2.82 -20.93 -21.81
C LYS A 67 2.91 -20.18 -20.48
N THR A 68 3.98 -19.42 -20.29
CA THR A 68 4.29 -18.76 -19.02
C THR A 68 3.11 -17.91 -18.56
N VAL A 69 2.40 -18.40 -17.54
CA VAL A 69 1.30 -17.67 -16.93
C VAL A 69 1.91 -16.68 -15.96
N TRP A 70 1.95 -15.42 -16.38
CA TRP A 70 2.40 -14.32 -15.53
C TRP A 70 1.33 -13.99 -14.47
N PRO A 71 1.74 -13.71 -13.22
CA PRO A 71 0.78 -13.39 -12.18
C PRO A 71 -0.02 -12.13 -12.52
N LEU A 72 -1.25 -12.08 -12.03
CA LEU A 72 -1.96 -10.81 -11.89
C LEU A 72 -1.69 -10.23 -10.51
N PHE A 73 -1.90 -8.93 -10.39
CA PHE A 73 -2.06 -8.27 -9.10
C PHE A 73 -3.22 -7.27 -9.16
N SER A 74 -3.76 -6.91 -8.01
CA SER A 74 -4.53 -5.67 -7.81
C SER A 74 -4.13 -5.05 -6.48
N ALA A 75 -4.15 -3.73 -6.38
CA ALA A 75 -3.74 -3.03 -5.17
C ALA A 75 -4.89 -2.21 -4.56
N GLU A 76 -4.91 -2.13 -3.24
CA GLU A 76 -5.77 -1.24 -2.47
C GLU A 76 -4.90 -0.12 -1.88
N ILE A 77 -5.11 1.12 -2.32
CA ILE A 77 -4.39 2.32 -1.87
C ILE A 77 -5.25 3.05 -0.85
N GLU A 78 -4.93 2.96 0.43
CA GLU A 78 -5.62 3.68 1.51
C GLU A 78 -4.84 4.96 1.82
N VAL A 79 -5.38 6.11 1.39
CA VAL A 79 -4.68 7.41 1.38
C VAL A 79 -5.64 8.53 1.77
N TYR A 80 -5.15 9.58 2.42
CA TYR A 80 -5.94 10.80 2.62
C TYR A 80 -5.70 11.79 1.50
N ILE A 81 -6.77 12.41 1.01
CA ILE A 81 -6.70 13.50 0.04
C ILE A 81 -7.26 14.80 0.58
N LYS A 82 -6.70 15.89 0.05
CA LYS A 82 -7.11 17.28 0.31
C LYS A 82 -7.09 18.03 -1.01
N LEU A 83 -8.12 18.81 -1.34
CA LEU A 83 -8.06 19.68 -2.52
C LEU A 83 -6.91 20.68 -2.39
N LYS A 84 -6.16 20.91 -3.47
CA LYS A 84 -5.14 21.97 -3.48
C LYS A 84 -5.82 23.33 -3.22
N PRO A 85 -5.21 24.27 -2.46
CA PRO A 85 -5.83 25.55 -2.13
C PRO A 85 -6.29 26.37 -3.34
N SER A 86 -5.54 26.34 -4.45
CA SER A 86 -5.90 26.97 -5.73
C SER A 86 -7.17 26.36 -6.35
N VAL A 87 -7.31 25.04 -6.27
CA VAL A 87 -8.45 24.29 -6.80
C VAL A 87 -9.68 24.51 -5.92
N GLU A 88 -9.55 24.46 -4.58
CA GLU A 88 -10.66 24.79 -3.68
C GLU A 88 -11.15 26.24 -3.90
N ALA A 89 -10.23 27.20 -4.03
CA ALA A 89 -10.57 28.60 -4.30
C ALA A 89 -11.29 28.78 -5.65
N ALA A 90 -10.85 28.09 -6.70
CA ALA A 90 -11.49 28.11 -8.01
C ALA A 90 -12.89 27.48 -7.97
N LEU A 91 -13.04 26.30 -7.35
CA LEU A 91 -14.32 25.61 -7.20
C LEU A 91 -15.31 26.46 -6.39
N ARG A 92 -14.89 27.07 -5.27
CA ARG A 92 -15.73 28.00 -4.48
C ARG A 92 -16.14 29.23 -5.27
N LYS A 93 -15.23 29.84 -6.03
CA LYS A 93 -15.53 30.99 -6.90
C LYS A 93 -16.57 30.63 -7.95
N GLN A 94 -16.45 29.45 -8.56
CA GLN A 94 -17.41 28.96 -9.56
C GLN A 94 -18.75 28.57 -8.91
N LYS A 95 -18.75 27.92 -7.73
CA LYS A 95 -19.96 27.59 -6.96
C LYS A 95 -20.79 28.84 -6.64
N ARG A 96 -20.14 29.94 -6.24
CA ARG A 96 -20.81 31.24 -6.00
C ARG A 96 -21.30 31.93 -7.28
N LYS A 97 -20.63 31.74 -8.43
CA LYS A 97 -21.01 32.37 -9.71
C LYS A 97 -22.15 31.63 -10.42
N ASN A 98 -22.05 30.31 -10.51
CA ASN A 98 -23.04 29.44 -11.12
C ASN A 98 -22.83 27.98 -10.65
N PRO A 99 -23.59 27.48 -9.66
CA PRO A 99 -23.47 26.12 -9.15
C PRO A 99 -23.60 25.02 -10.21
N SER A 100 -24.48 25.17 -11.21
CA SER A 100 -24.71 24.12 -12.22
C SER A 100 -23.55 23.97 -13.21
N SER A 101 -22.71 25.01 -13.34
CA SER A 101 -21.50 24.96 -14.19
C SER A 101 -20.32 24.20 -13.58
N LEU A 102 -20.41 23.78 -12.31
CA LEU A 102 -19.44 22.85 -11.74
C LEU A 102 -19.63 21.43 -12.34
N PRO A 103 -18.55 20.63 -12.46
CA PRO A 103 -18.65 19.19 -12.60
C PRO A 103 -19.56 18.62 -11.50
N TRP A 104 -20.44 17.69 -11.87
CA TRP A 104 -21.53 17.24 -10.99
C TRP A 104 -21.04 16.77 -9.61
N TYR A 105 -19.92 16.02 -9.59
CA TYR A 105 -19.28 15.51 -8.38
C TYR A 105 -18.67 16.58 -7.45
N PHE A 106 -18.50 17.82 -7.91
CA PHE A 106 -18.11 18.97 -7.06
C PHE A 106 -19.29 19.85 -6.63
N ARG A 107 -20.49 19.68 -7.20
CA ARG A 107 -21.67 20.50 -6.83
C ARG A 107 -22.05 20.30 -5.38
N ASP A 108 -22.13 19.03 -4.96
CA ASP A 108 -22.59 18.66 -3.62
C ASP A 108 -21.46 18.64 -2.58
N TRP A 109 -20.20 18.85 -2.99
CA TRP A 109 -19.07 18.93 -2.08
C TRP A 109 -19.27 20.08 -1.10
N ASP A 110 -19.31 19.75 0.19
CA ASP A 110 -19.29 20.72 1.28
C ASP A 110 -17.84 21.09 1.62
N PHE A 111 -17.46 22.32 1.32
CA PHE A 111 -16.11 22.85 1.55
C PHE A 111 -15.94 23.44 2.95
N ASP A 112 -17.06 23.62 3.67
CA ASP A 112 -17.19 24.35 4.92
C ASP A 112 -17.62 23.44 6.08
N LEU A 113 -17.69 22.13 5.87
CA LEU A 113 -18.02 21.13 6.90
C LEU A 113 -16.91 21.05 7.97
N TRP A 114 -17.22 21.35 9.23
CA TRP A 114 -16.24 21.47 10.32
C TRP A 114 -15.72 20.13 10.85
N ASN A 115 -14.57 20.16 11.51
CA ASN A 115 -13.97 19.00 12.19
C ASN A 115 -14.86 18.41 13.30
N ASN A 116 -15.66 19.24 13.97
CA ASN A 116 -16.47 18.84 15.14
C ASN A 116 -17.86 18.26 14.84
N VAL A 117 -18.31 18.25 13.57
CA VAL A 117 -19.66 17.73 13.22
C VAL A 117 -19.78 16.22 13.48
N ASP A 118 -21.03 15.73 13.55
CA ASP A 118 -21.33 14.31 13.74
C ASP A 118 -20.71 13.39 12.67
N ALA A 119 -20.61 12.09 13.00
CA ALA A 119 -20.11 11.06 12.10
C ALA A 119 -20.93 10.95 10.79
N HIS A 120 -22.24 11.27 10.81
CA HIS A 120 -23.08 11.14 9.62
C HIS A 120 -22.75 12.17 8.51
N PRO A 121 -22.71 13.50 8.76
CA PRO A 121 -22.22 14.47 7.78
C PRO A 121 -20.82 14.14 7.25
N LYS A 122 -19.89 13.73 8.13
CA LYS A 122 -18.54 13.27 7.73
C LYS A 122 -18.62 12.11 6.74
N ALA A 123 -19.41 11.07 7.02
CA ALA A 123 -19.57 9.92 6.14
C ALA A 123 -20.27 10.27 4.80
N VAL A 124 -21.23 11.20 4.80
CA VAL A 124 -21.85 11.73 3.57
C VAL A 124 -20.82 12.45 2.71
N GLN A 125 -20.03 13.36 3.31
CA GLN A 125 -19.01 14.09 2.57
C GLN A 125 -17.88 13.17 2.09
N LYS A 126 -17.43 12.22 2.92
CA LYS A 126 -16.43 11.19 2.53
C LYS A 126 -16.86 10.42 1.28
N ARG A 127 -18.14 10.00 1.18
CA ARG A 127 -18.69 9.40 -0.05
C ARG A 127 -18.64 10.34 -1.26
N ARG A 128 -19.01 11.62 -1.10
CA ARG A 128 -18.91 12.61 -2.19
C ARG A 128 -17.47 12.80 -2.68
N VAL A 129 -16.50 12.82 -1.76
CA VAL A 129 -15.07 12.88 -2.08
C VAL A 129 -14.64 11.65 -2.88
N THR A 130 -15.01 10.45 -2.43
CA THR A 130 -14.79 9.18 -3.15
C THR A 130 -15.39 9.23 -4.56
N THR A 131 -16.63 9.70 -4.71
CA THR A 131 -17.30 9.85 -6.01
C THR A 131 -16.58 10.84 -6.94
N ALA A 132 -16.05 11.94 -6.40
CA ALA A 132 -15.26 12.89 -7.18
C ALA A 132 -13.94 12.29 -7.67
N VAL A 133 -13.23 11.51 -6.84
CA VAL A 133 -12.00 10.81 -7.25
C VAL A 133 -12.28 9.80 -8.36
N LYS A 134 -13.33 8.98 -8.20
CA LYS A 134 -13.77 8.02 -9.23
C LYS A 134 -14.07 8.72 -10.56
N ALA A 135 -14.91 9.75 -10.53
CA ALA A 135 -15.30 10.50 -11.72
C ALA A 135 -14.13 11.28 -12.37
N ILE A 136 -13.09 11.62 -11.61
CA ILE A 136 -11.83 12.15 -12.16
C ILE A 136 -11.07 11.05 -12.90
N ILE A 137 -10.84 9.89 -12.27
CA ILE A 137 -10.17 8.74 -12.92
C ILE A 137 -10.89 8.34 -14.22
N ASP A 138 -12.21 8.24 -14.18
CA ASP A 138 -13.05 7.89 -15.33
C ASP A 138 -12.92 8.91 -16.48
N SER A 139 -12.77 10.20 -16.17
CA SER A 139 -12.60 11.25 -17.17
C SER A 139 -11.28 11.20 -17.96
N PHE A 140 -10.30 10.40 -17.53
CA PHE A 140 -8.99 10.24 -18.20
C PHE A 140 -8.70 8.80 -18.65
N LEU A 141 -9.21 7.78 -17.96
CA LEU A 141 -9.10 6.38 -18.37
C LEU A 141 -10.31 5.87 -19.17
N GLY A 142 -11.37 6.69 -19.31
CA GLY A 142 -12.66 6.29 -19.86
C GLY A 142 -13.55 5.58 -18.83
N ASP A 143 -14.84 5.46 -19.11
CA ASP A 143 -15.75 4.62 -18.33
C ASP A 143 -15.33 3.13 -18.40
N ASP A 144 -15.78 2.31 -17.45
CA ASP A 144 -15.47 0.88 -17.33
C ASP A 144 -13.97 0.49 -17.26
N ASN A 145 -13.08 1.44 -16.96
CA ASN A 145 -11.63 1.22 -16.75
C ASN A 145 -11.27 0.23 -15.61
N GLY A 146 -12.24 -0.20 -14.80
CA GLY A 146 -12.11 -1.21 -13.76
C GLY A 146 -11.46 -0.76 -12.45
N TRP A 147 -11.07 0.52 -12.31
CA TRP A 147 -10.67 1.09 -11.02
C TRP A 147 -11.88 1.31 -10.11
N GLY A 148 -11.71 1.06 -8.83
CA GLY A 148 -12.68 1.37 -7.78
C GLY A 148 -12.23 2.53 -6.92
N CYS A 149 -13.18 3.25 -6.31
CA CYS A 149 -12.90 4.14 -5.20
C CYS A 149 -13.95 3.93 -4.12
N GLU A 150 -13.49 3.80 -2.86
CA GLU A 150 -14.33 3.54 -1.70
C GLU A 150 -14.02 4.53 -0.56
N ALA A 151 -14.97 4.73 0.34
CA ALA A 151 -14.78 5.55 1.53
C ALA A 151 -14.17 4.66 2.63
N ASP A 152 -12.88 4.81 2.92
CA ASP A 152 -12.20 3.87 3.82
C ASP A 152 -12.45 4.19 5.29
N PHE A 153 -12.79 3.19 6.08
CA PHE A 153 -12.98 3.29 7.53
C PHE A 153 -11.82 2.69 8.34
N SER A 154 -10.80 2.10 7.69
CA SER A 154 -9.52 1.75 8.31
C SER A 154 -8.75 3.02 8.74
N LEU A 155 -8.80 4.04 7.87
CA LEU A 155 -8.16 5.34 8.04
C LEU A 155 -8.86 6.12 9.15
N LYS A 156 -8.12 6.35 10.23
CA LYS A 156 -8.61 7.01 11.46
C LYS A 156 -8.78 8.51 11.17
N ASP A 157 -9.96 8.91 10.68
CA ASP A 157 -10.30 10.29 10.28
C ASP A 157 -9.98 11.36 11.34
N ASP A 158 -9.92 11.00 12.62
CA ASP A 158 -9.52 11.91 13.71
C ASP A 158 -8.03 12.24 13.75
N CYS A 159 -7.17 11.40 13.16
CA CYS A 159 -5.72 11.62 13.13
C CYS A 159 -5.30 12.76 12.19
N LEU A 160 -6.15 13.16 11.23
CA LEU A 160 -5.91 14.31 10.33
C LEU A 160 -6.89 15.48 10.55
N ARG A 161 -7.26 15.77 11.80
CA ARG A 161 -7.89 17.06 12.16
C ARG A 161 -6.88 18.18 11.93
N LEU A 162 -6.96 18.88 10.80
CA LEU A 162 -6.25 20.14 10.60
C LEU A 162 -6.90 21.24 11.43
N GLY A 163 -6.09 21.91 12.24
CA GLY A 163 -6.52 23.05 13.05
C GLY A 163 -7.44 22.68 14.22
N PRO A 164 -7.99 23.69 14.93
CA PRO A 164 -8.99 23.48 15.96
C PRO A 164 -10.26 22.80 15.43
N ASP A 165 -11.09 22.33 16.36
CA ASP A 165 -12.40 21.74 16.06
C ASP A 165 -13.37 22.69 15.32
N ALA A 166 -13.08 24.01 15.33
CA ALA A 166 -13.80 25.06 14.60
C ALA A 166 -13.31 25.28 13.15
N GLU A 167 -12.28 24.58 12.67
CA GLU A 167 -11.85 24.65 11.27
C GLU A 167 -12.60 23.66 10.36
N ALA A 168 -12.75 24.05 9.09
CA ALA A 168 -13.36 23.22 8.05
C ALA A 168 -12.46 22.03 7.70
N ARG A 169 -12.99 20.81 7.76
CA ARG A 169 -12.26 19.57 7.49
C ARG A 169 -11.72 19.52 6.06
N LYS A 170 -10.40 19.41 5.94
CA LYS A 170 -9.70 19.43 4.66
C LYS A 170 -9.24 18.06 4.16
N TRP A 171 -8.86 17.14 5.06
CA TRP A 171 -8.43 15.79 4.71
C TRP A 171 -9.56 14.76 4.81
N TRP A 172 -9.56 13.85 3.84
CA TRP A 172 -10.55 12.79 3.68
C TRP A 172 -9.86 11.47 3.35
N GLY A 173 -9.99 10.47 4.20
CA GLY A 173 -9.49 9.12 3.90
C GLY A 173 -10.29 8.48 2.76
N ILE A 174 -9.60 7.87 1.79
CA ILE A 174 -10.19 7.14 0.68
C ILE A 174 -9.42 5.85 0.43
N LYS A 175 -10.09 4.87 -0.17
CA LYS A 175 -9.48 3.69 -0.77
C LYS A 175 -9.57 3.80 -2.29
N ILE A 176 -8.46 3.67 -3.00
CA ILE A 176 -8.42 3.55 -4.46
C ILE A 176 -8.00 2.12 -4.79
N ASN A 177 -8.87 1.39 -5.48
CA ASN A 177 -8.68 -0.01 -5.83
C ASN A 177 -8.29 -0.11 -7.31
N THR A 178 -7.15 -0.71 -7.63
CA THR A 178 -6.78 -0.96 -9.03
C THR A 178 -7.60 -2.11 -9.61
N PRO A 179 -7.87 -2.15 -10.93
CA PRO A 179 -8.29 -3.38 -11.59
C PRO A 179 -7.22 -4.49 -11.44
N PRO A 180 -7.57 -5.76 -11.72
CA PRO A 180 -6.60 -6.84 -11.90
C PRO A 180 -5.68 -6.57 -13.09
N MET A 181 -4.46 -6.14 -12.80
CA MET A 181 -3.40 -5.84 -13.77
C MET A 181 -2.48 -7.05 -13.96
N SER A 182 -1.83 -7.13 -15.13
CA SER A 182 -0.85 -8.19 -15.43
C SER A 182 0.55 -7.62 -15.50
N VAL A 183 1.50 -8.29 -14.85
CA VAL A 183 2.92 -7.87 -14.86
C VAL A 183 3.55 -7.89 -16.25
N SER A 184 2.96 -8.63 -17.22
CA SER A 184 3.39 -8.71 -18.62
C SER A 184 2.64 -7.75 -19.56
N LYS A 185 2.07 -6.67 -19.02
CA LYS A 185 1.49 -5.55 -19.76
C LYS A 185 2.09 -4.23 -19.24
N GLU A 186 1.78 -3.13 -19.90
CA GLU A 186 2.13 -1.77 -19.46
C GLU A 186 1.25 -1.35 -18.27
N TRP A 187 1.41 -2.02 -17.14
CA TRP A 187 0.61 -1.82 -15.92
C TRP A 187 0.99 -0.55 -15.13
N GLN A 188 2.18 0.01 -15.38
CA GLN A 188 2.63 1.25 -14.75
C GLN A 188 1.87 2.46 -15.31
N LEU A 189 1.81 2.61 -16.64
CA LEU A 189 1.13 3.73 -17.32
C LEU A 189 -0.26 4.14 -16.75
N PRO A 190 -1.24 3.23 -16.49
CA PRO A 190 -2.50 3.62 -15.86
C PRO A 190 -2.37 4.05 -14.39
N ILE A 191 -1.36 3.58 -13.66
CA ILE A 191 -1.03 4.05 -12.31
C ILE A 191 -0.41 5.45 -12.37
N ASP A 192 0.52 5.68 -13.30
CA ASP A 192 1.14 6.98 -13.57
C ASP A 192 0.06 8.04 -13.86
N ILE A 193 -0.85 7.76 -14.80
CA ILE A 193 -1.96 8.65 -15.18
C ILE A 193 -2.86 8.99 -13.98
N VAL A 194 -3.21 8.01 -13.13
CA VAL A 194 -4.06 8.22 -11.95
C VAL A 194 -3.37 9.13 -10.92
N TRP A 195 -2.08 8.92 -10.65
CA TRP A 195 -1.33 9.77 -9.72
C TRP A 195 -1.10 11.18 -10.25
N ASP A 196 -0.85 11.36 -11.54
CA ASP A 196 -0.67 12.68 -12.15
C ASP A 196 -2.00 13.47 -12.18
N GLU A 197 -3.09 12.87 -12.65
CA GLU A 197 -4.38 13.56 -12.78
C GLU A 197 -5.06 13.86 -11.44
N LEU A 198 -4.96 12.95 -10.47
CA LEU A 198 -5.35 13.25 -9.09
C LEU A 198 -4.35 14.23 -8.45
N GLY A 199 -3.05 14.07 -8.71
CA GLY A 199 -1.98 14.92 -8.19
C GLY A 199 -2.00 16.35 -8.71
N GLU A 200 -2.66 16.63 -9.83
CA GLU A 200 -2.97 18.00 -10.25
C GLU A 200 -4.02 18.67 -9.36
N LYS A 201 -4.96 17.90 -8.80
CA LYS A 201 -6.18 18.40 -8.15
C LYS A 201 -6.13 18.30 -6.62
N PHE A 202 -5.38 17.34 -6.09
CA PHE A 202 -5.25 17.04 -4.67
C PHE A 202 -3.80 17.09 -4.18
N ASP A 203 -3.63 17.41 -2.90
CA ASP A 203 -2.49 16.97 -2.10
C ASP A 203 -2.84 15.63 -1.44
N PHE A 204 -1.83 14.79 -1.21
CA PHE A 204 -1.96 13.46 -0.60
C PHE A 204 -1.23 13.37 0.74
N TRP A 205 -1.78 12.59 1.67
CA TRP A 205 -1.14 12.21 2.92
C TRP A 205 -1.35 10.72 3.24
N ILE A 206 -0.31 10.06 3.77
CA ILE A 206 -0.37 8.70 4.32
C ILE A 206 0.03 8.68 5.81
N ASP A 207 -0.52 7.77 6.60
CA ASP A 207 -0.22 7.64 8.03
C ASP A 207 0.51 6.32 8.37
N GLU A 208 0.56 6.00 9.66
CA GLU A 208 1.21 4.80 10.22
C GLU A 208 0.28 3.57 10.30
N PHE A 209 -1.00 3.71 9.92
CA PHE A 209 -2.01 2.65 10.01
C PHE A 209 -2.13 1.87 8.70
N CYS A 210 -3.27 1.19 8.52
CA CYS A 210 -3.69 0.53 7.28
C CYS A 210 -3.60 1.52 6.10
N SER A 211 -2.94 1.13 5.00
CA SER A 211 -2.44 2.13 4.03
C SER A 211 -2.09 1.61 2.62
N PHE A 212 -1.55 0.40 2.47
CA PHE A 212 -1.38 -0.20 1.13
C PHE A 212 -1.38 -1.73 1.17
N HIS A 213 -2.20 -2.34 0.31
CA HIS A 213 -2.30 -3.80 0.16
C HIS A 213 -2.13 -4.22 -1.30
N VAL A 214 -1.55 -5.40 -1.54
CA VAL A 214 -1.45 -5.98 -2.88
C VAL A 214 -1.96 -7.41 -2.87
N HIS A 215 -3.05 -7.65 -3.59
CA HIS A 215 -3.52 -8.99 -3.92
C HIS A 215 -2.71 -9.52 -5.10
N VAL A 216 -2.19 -10.75 -5.00
CA VAL A 216 -1.54 -11.46 -6.12
C VAL A 216 -2.39 -12.68 -6.50
N ALA A 217 -2.50 -12.96 -7.80
CA ALA A 217 -3.16 -14.14 -8.37
C ALA A 217 -2.22 -14.87 -9.35
N PRO A 218 -2.37 -16.18 -9.60
CA PRO A 218 -1.49 -16.91 -10.51
C PRO A 218 -1.77 -16.60 -11.98
N GLY A 219 -2.96 -16.09 -12.31
CA GLY A 219 -3.32 -15.70 -13.67
C GLY A 219 -4.75 -15.15 -13.81
N PRO A 220 -5.18 -14.81 -15.04
CA PRO A 220 -6.39 -14.02 -15.31
C PRO A 220 -7.72 -14.79 -15.32
N THR A 221 -7.78 -16.06 -14.90
CA THR A 221 -8.99 -16.88 -15.05
C THR A 221 -9.33 -17.64 -13.77
N ARG A 222 -10.60 -18.03 -13.61
CA ARG A 222 -11.06 -18.87 -12.48
C ARG A 222 -10.49 -20.30 -12.50
N GLN A 223 -9.84 -20.69 -13.59
CA GLN A 223 -9.10 -21.93 -13.78
C GLN A 223 -7.64 -21.78 -13.34
N ASN A 224 -7.05 -20.58 -13.53
CA ASN A 224 -5.71 -20.23 -13.06
C ASN A 224 -5.75 -19.86 -11.56
N ARG A 225 -6.27 -20.76 -10.72
CA ARG A 225 -6.21 -20.67 -9.25
C ARG A 225 -4.91 -21.24 -8.73
N TYR A 226 -4.57 -20.90 -7.49
CA TYR A 226 -3.49 -21.55 -6.77
C TYR A 226 -3.79 -23.04 -6.60
N THR A 227 -2.80 -23.90 -6.86
CA THR A 227 -2.84 -25.29 -6.43
C THR A 227 -2.44 -25.39 -4.94
N LEU A 228 -2.78 -26.51 -4.29
CA LEU A 228 -2.41 -26.73 -2.89
C LEU A 228 -0.89 -26.67 -2.64
N ASP A 229 -0.07 -27.18 -3.57
CA ASP A 229 1.40 -27.01 -3.53
C ASP A 229 1.78 -25.52 -3.52
N GLN A 230 1.20 -24.71 -4.40
CA GLN A 230 1.49 -23.29 -4.46
C GLN A 230 1.08 -22.58 -3.15
N ILE A 231 -0.09 -22.91 -2.59
CA ILE A 231 -0.54 -22.37 -1.28
C ILE A 231 0.46 -22.76 -0.17
N VAL A 232 0.87 -24.03 -0.10
CA VAL A 232 1.87 -24.54 0.85
C VAL A 232 3.20 -23.79 0.71
N ARG A 233 3.68 -23.59 -0.52
CA ARG A 233 4.94 -22.88 -0.77
C ARG A 233 4.87 -21.39 -0.44
N ILE A 234 3.75 -20.74 -0.73
CA ILE A 234 3.50 -19.33 -0.35
C ILE A 234 3.36 -19.19 1.17
N ALA A 235 2.76 -20.16 1.86
CA ALA A 235 2.75 -20.21 3.31
C ALA A 235 4.18 -20.38 3.87
N LYS A 236 4.95 -21.39 3.41
CA LYS A 236 6.36 -21.58 3.82
C LYS A 236 7.19 -20.31 3.60
N GLY A 237 7.05 -19.66 2.44
CA GLY A 237 7.74 -18.40 2.11
C GLY A 237 7.31 -17.20 2.95
N THR A 238 6.03 -17.12 3.33
CA THR A 238 5.52 -16.09 4.24
C THR A 238 6.25 -16.16 5.58
N TYR A 239 6.35 -17.34 6.20
CA TYR A 239 7.11 -17.50 7.44
C TYR A 239 8.61 -17.30 7.24
N PHE A 240 9.18 -17.89 6.19
CA PHE A 240 10.62 -17.89 5.96
C PHE A 240 11.20 -16.47 5.78
N TRP A 241 10.52 -15.60 5.05
CA TRP A 241 10.99 -14.24 4.78
C TRP A 241 10.54 -13.20 5.83
N GLU A 242 9.66 -13.56 6.75
CA GLU A 242 8.97 -12.62 7.66
C GLU A 242 9.92 -11.72 8.46
N HIS A 243 11.01 -12.31 9.00
CA HIS A 243 12.02 -11.61 9.77
C HIS A 243 12.73 -10.54 8.95
N ALA A 244 13.36 -10.91 7.83
CA ALA A 244 14.02 -9.98 6.91
C ALA A 244 13.05 -8.90 6.40
N LEU A 245 11.83 -9.30 6.04
CA LEU A 245 10.79 -8.43 5.50
C LEU A 245 10.34 -7.36 6.49
N SER A 246 10.18 -7.70 7.78
CA SER A 246 9.84 -6.75 8.83
C SER A 246 10.88 -5.65 9.04
N ARG A 247 12.12 -5.84 8.56
CA ARG A 247 13.22 -4.86 8.59
C ARG A 247 13.41 -4.09 7.28
N LEU A 248 12.63 -4.40 6.23
CA LEU A 248 12.60 -3.68 4.95
C LEU A 248 11.38 -2.74 4.82
N VAL A 249 10.55 -2.64 5.86
CA VAL A 249 9.34 -1.79 5.90
C VAL A 249 9.43 -0.78 7.06
N PRO A 250 8.66 0.33 7.05
CA PRO A 250 8.60 1.24 8.18
C PRO A 250 8.25 0.50 9.48
N GLN A 251 8.83 0.91 10.61
CA GLN A 251 8.60 0.25 11.89
C GLN A 251 7.12 0.24 12.30
N SER A 252 6.39 1.29 11.94
CA SER A 252 4.94 1.42 12.06
C SER A 252 4.13 0.37 11.30
N ARG A 253 4.73 -0.39 10.36
CA ARG A 253 4.13 -1.52 9.62
C ARG A 253 4.78 -2.87 9.91
N ALA A 254 6.01 -2.87 10.45
CA ALA A 254 6.68 -4.07 10.90
C ALA A 254 5.91 -4.79 12.02
N CYS A 255 5.37 -4.03 12.98
CA CYS A 255 4.74 -4.55 14.20
C CYS A 255 3.45 -3.80 14.57
N ASN A 256 2.38 -3.84 13.74
CA ASN A 256 1.11 -3.17 14.03
C ASN A 256 -0.13 -4.07 13.95
N GLU A 257 -1.25 -3.56 14.48
CA GLU A 257 -2.57 -4.22 14.56
C GLU A 257 -3.25 -4.50 13.21
N PHE A 258 -2.70 -4.01 12.09
CA PHE A 258 -3.25 -4.11 10.74
C PHE A 258 -2.47 -5.07 9.81
N ALA A 259 -1.24 -5.41 10.19
CA ALA A 259 -0.34 -6.33 9.50
C ALA A 259 0.55 -7.06 10.52
N LEU A 260 -0.05 -7.79 11.45
CA LEU A 260 0.63 -8.60 12.46
C LEU A 260 1.49 -9.69 11.81
N PRO A 261 2.62 -10.12 12.40
CA PRO A 261 3.39 -11.22 11.86
C PRO A 261 2.57 -12.51 11.79
N ASN A 262 2.65 -13.27 10.71
CA ASN A 262 1.83 -14.49 10.57
C ASN A 262 2.11 -15.51 11.72
N ASN A 263 3.31 -15.49 12.30
CA ASN A 263 3.68 -16.30 13.45
C ASN A 263 3.04 -15.89 14.79
N THR A 264 2.27 -14.79 14.86
CA THR A 264 1.47 -14.46 16.05
C THR A 264 0.12 -15.18 16.07
N ILE A 265 -0.34 -15.71 14.94
CA ILE A 265 -1.65 -16.40 14.84
C ILE A 265 -1.53 -17.90 14.55
N PHE A 266 -0.45 -18.34 13.91
CA PHE A 266 -0.21 -19.75 13.59
C PHE A 266 1.28 -20.10 13.64
N ALA A 267 1.60 -21.32 14.09
CA ALA A 267 2.96 -21.86 14.18
C ALA A 267 4.00 -21.01 14.95
N GLY A 268 3.58 -20.22 15.94
CA GLY A 268 4.47 -19.35 16.73
C GLY A 268 5.59 -20.09 17.46
N ASP A 269 5.29 -21.21 18.13
CA ASP A 269 6.29 -22.01 18.86
C ASP A 269 7.31 -22.68 17.93
N GLU A 270 6.88 -23.11 16.73
CA GLU A 270 7.79 -23.65 15.72
C GLU A 270 8.66 -22.56 15.10
N TYR A 271 8.10 -21.38 14.86
CA TYR A 271 8.83 -20.21 14.33
C TYR A 271 9.91 -19.76 15.33
N MET A 272 9.53 -19.49 16.58
CA MET A 272 10.48 -19.11 17.64
C MET A 272 11.48 -20.24 17.95
N GLY A 273 11.16 -21.49 17.58
CA GLY A 273 12.02 -22.66 17.69
C GLY A 273 13.13 -22.76 16.62
N VAL A 274 13.08 -21.98 15.54
CA VAL A 274 14.03 -22.06 14.39
C VAL A 274 15.51 -22.05 14.82
N PRO A 275 16.00 -21.17 15.71
CA PRO A 275 17.40 -21.17 16.14
C PRO A 275 17.90 -22.50 16.73
N ASN A 276 16.99 -23.29 17.32
CA ASN A 276 17.31 -24.55 17.98
C ASN A 276 17.02 -25.77 17.10
N LYS A 277 15.82 -25.79 16.48
CA LYS A 277 15.24 -26.96 15.79
C LYS A 277 15.33 -26.87 14.26
N GLY A 278 15.65 -25.69 13.73
CA GLY A 278 15.56 -25.36 12.31
C GLY A 278 14.13 -25.15 11.81
N TRP A 279 13.98 -24.93 10.51
CA TRP A 279 12.70 -24.66 9.86
C TRP A 279 11.80 -25.90 9.67
N ALA A 280 12.39 -27.10 9.68
CA ALA A 280 11.68 -28.36 9.42
C ALA A 280 10.39 -28.57 10.25
N PRO A 281 10.31 -28.26 11.56
CA PRO A 281 9.07 -28.43 12.32
C PRO A 281 7.93 -27.52 11.83
N LEU A 282 8.24 -26.27 11.45
CA LEU A 282 7.25 -25.33 10.93
C LEU A 282 6.75 -25.77 9.54
N PHE A 283 7.67 -26.19 8.67
CA PHE A 283 7.32 -26.68 7.35
C PHE A 283 6.50 -27.97 7.43
N ALA A 284 6.89 -28.94 8.26
CA ALA A 284 6.11 -30.16 8.50
C ALA A 284 4.71 -29.90 9.08
N LYS A 285 4.54 -28.82 9.88
CA LYS A 285 3.22 -28.40 10.40
C LYS A 285 2.32 -27.80 9.32
N ILE A 286 2.89 -27.08 8.35
CA ILE A 286 2.17 -26.61 7.14
C ILE A 286 1.81 -27.81 6.26
N ASP A 287 2.76 -28.69 5.98
CA ASP A 287 2.58 -29.86 5.10
C ASP A 287 1.55 -30.85 5.68
N GLY A 288 1.59 -31.10 7.00
CA GLY A 288 0.65 -31.97 7.69
C GLY A 288 -0.80 -31.46 7.65
N LEU A 289 -1.01 -30.14 7.67
CA LEU A 289 -2.35 -29.56 7.48
C LEU A 289 -2.81 -29.66 6.02
N ALA A 290 -1.91 -29.41 5.07
CA ALA A 290 -2.20 -29.56 3.65
C ALA A 290 -2.60 -31.00 3.30
N ALA A 291 -1.91 -31.98 3.89
CA ALA A 291 -2.23 -33.41 3.74
C ALA A 291 -3.59 -33.80 4.33
N ILE A 292 -4.18 -33.00 5.22
CA ILE A 292 -5.56 -33.17 5.70
C ILE A 292 -6.54 -32.53 4.72
N SER A 293 -6.41 -31.23 4.45
CA SER A 293 -7.12 -30.54 3.36
C SER A 293 -6.63 -29.09 3.16
N GLU A 294 -6.89 -28.55 1.97
CA GLU A 294 -6.73 -27.11 1.69
C GLU A 294 -7.52 -26.26 2.71
N THR A 295 -8.75 -26.65 3.05
CA THR A 295 -9.58 -25.96 4.04
C THR A 295 -8.90 -25.90 5.41
N LYS A 296 -8.40 -27.03 5.94
CA LYS A 296 -7.74 -27.05 7.26
C LYS A 296 -6.40 -26.31 7.28
N LEU A 297 -5.67 -26.30 6.16
CA LEU A 297 -4.51 -25.41 6.00
C LEU A 297 -4.92 -23.93 6.05
N LEU A 298 -5.89 -23.53 5.22
CA LEU A 298 -6.31 -22.14 5.11
C LEU A 298 -6.94 -21.61 6.40
N ASP A 299 -7.79 -22.38 7.07
CA ASP A 299 -8.40 -21.96 8.34
C ASP A 299 -7.33 -21.79 9.43
N SER A 300 -6.31 -22.67 9.46
CA SER A 300 -5.17 -22.54 10.38
C SER A 300 -4.34 -21.28 10.09
N LEU A 301 -4.04 -21.01 8.81
CA LEU A 301 -3.33 -19.80 8.38
C LEU A 301 -4.08 -18.48 8.64
N LYS A 302 -5.40 -18.55 8.94
CA LYS A 302 -6.27 -17.41 9.29
C LYS A 302 -6.48 -17.24 10.81
N GLY A 303 -5.87 -18.09 11.65
CA GLY A 303 -6.04 -18.06 13.12
C GLY A 303 -7.00 -19.12 13.69
N GLY A 304 -7.39 -20.10 12.89
CA GLY A 304 -8.23 -21.25 13.28
C GLY A 304 -9.73 -21.00 13.23
N GLU A 305 -10.52 -22.04 13.52
CA GLU A 305 -11.99 -22.04 13.39
C GLU A 305 -12.73 -21.18 14.43
N THR A 306 -12.03 -20.59 15.41
CA THR A 306 -12.68 -19.79 16.44
C THR A 306 -13.12 -18.44 15.91
N ARG A 307 -14.37 -18.02 16.19
CA ARG A 307 -14.92 -16.72 15.75
C ARG A 307 -14.22 -15.48 16.30
N LYS A 308 -13.23 -15.63 17.19
CA LYS A 308 -12.35 -14.56 17.68
C LYS A 308 -10.94 -14.59 17.06
N GLY A 309 -10.58 -15.66 16.35
CA GLY A 309 -9.25 -15.85 15.75
C GLY A 309 -9.12 -15.37 14.31
N TRP A 310 -10.23 -15.23 13.57
CA TRP A 310 -10.23 -14.76 12.18
C TRP A 310 -9.76 -13.31 12.08
N THR A 311 -8.49 -13.12 11.72
CA THR A 311 -7.92 -11.80 11.47
C THR A 311 -7.35 -11.71 10.07
N ALA A 312 -7.90 -10.79 9.27
CA ALA A 312 -7.32 -10.38 8.00
C ALA A 312 -6.04 -9.54 8.18
N ASN A 313 -5.79 -9.04 9.41
CA ASN A 313 -4.73 -8.09 9.72
C ASN A 313 -3.37 -8.77 9.96
N VAL A 314 -2.91 -9.56 9.00
CA VAL A 314 -1.59 -10.23 9.02
C VAL A 314 -0.73 -9.86 7.81
N SER A 315 0.59 -10.04 7.96
CA SER A 315 1.61 -9.73 6.94
C SER A 315 1.23 -10.25 5.55
N THR A 316 0.87 -11.53 5.46
CA THR A 316 0.21 -12.17 4.31
C THR A 316 -1.15 -12.74 4.74
N ASN A 317 -2.23 -12.22 4.16
CA ASN A 317 -3.61 -12.63 4.42
C ASN A 317 -4.10 -13.66 3.37
N PHE A 318 -4.60 -14.79 3.87
CA PHE A 318 -5.14 -15.91 3.07
C PHE A 318 -6.68 -15.94 3.00
N CYS A 319 -7.40 -15.00 3.63
CA CYS A 319 -8.86 -14.89 3.51
C CYS A 319 -9.32 -14.63 2.07
N SER A 320 -8.61 -13.75 1.35
CA SER A 320 -8.92 -13.39 -0.04
C SER A 320 -8.82 -14.54 -1.04
N LEU A 321 -8.22 -15.68 -0.66
CA LEU A 321 -8.09 -16.83 -1.56
C LEU A 321 -9.46 -17.48 -1.80
N SER A 322 -10.27 -17.61 -0.75
CA SER A 322 -11.64 -18.13 -0.81
C SER A 322 -12.58 -17.21 -1.61
N GLU A 323 -12.40 -15.89 -1.50
CA GLU A 323 -13.31 -14.88 -2.06
C GLU A 323 -12.91 -14.42 -3.46
N ARG A 324 -11.66 -13.96 -3.61
CA ARG A 324 -11.10 -13.30 -4.81
C ARG A 324 -10.21 -14.25 -5.61
N GLY A 325 -9.79 -15.38 -5.05
CA GLY A 325 -8.79 -16.28 -5.65
C GLY A 325 -7.35 -15.75 -5.53
N THR A 326 -7.12 -14.80 -4.63
CA THR A 326 -5.85 -14.08 -4.48
C THR A 326 -5.25 -14.29 -3.08
N ILE A 327 -3.94 -14.12 -2.96
CA ILE A 327 -3.27 -13.99 -1.65
C ILE A 327 -2.87 -12.53 -1.50
N GLU A 328 -3.23 -11.94 -0.36
CA GLU A 328 -3.08 -10.51 -0.09
C GLU A 328 -1.84 -10.26 0.77
N PHE A 329 -1.02 -9.30 0.37
CA PHE A 329 0.14 -8.86 1.13
C PHE A 329 -0.09 -7.47 1.73
N ARG A 330 0.00 -7.35 3.06
CA ARG A 330 -0.44 -6.17 3.84
C ARG A 330 0.66 -5.44 4.61
N ARG A 331 1.83 -6.04 4.82
CA ARG A 331 2.94 -5.43 5.61
C ARG A 331 3.58 -4.17 4.96
N GLN A 332 3.11 -3.74 3.80
CA GLN A 332 3.70 -2.61 3.08
C GLN A 332 3.43 -1.27 3.78
N GLY A 333 4.32 -0.30 3.53
CA GLY A 333 4.07 1.10 3.87
C GLY A 333 3.06 1.74 2.92
N GLY A 334 2.35 2.75 3.41
CA GLY A 334 1.48 3.57 2.58
C GLY A 334 2.20 4.17 1.38
N VAL A 335 1.43 4.43 0.33
CA VAL A 335 1.94 4.99 -0.94
C VAL A 335 1.18 6.27 -1.26
N ALA A 336 1.93 7.31 -1.65
CA ALA A 336 1.35 8.58 -2.08
C ALA A 336 2.03 9.08 -3.37
N SER A 337 2.58 8.18 -4.18
CA SER A 337 3.17 8.48 -5.48
C SER A 337 3.18 7.24 -6.37
N THR A 338 3.26 7.46 -7.68
CA THR A 338 3.54 6.43 -8.69
C THR A 338 4.71 5.54 -8.30
N LEU A 339 5.81 6.17 -7.86
CA LEU A 339 7.06 5.48 -7.60
C LEU A 339 6.98 4.55 -6.39
N SER A 340 6.34 4.96 -5.29
CA SER A 340 6.12 4.08 -4.14
C SER A 340 5.10 2.98 -4.45
N THR A 341 3.99 3.31 -5.11
CA THR A 341 2.97 2.33 -5.55
C THR A 341 3.60 1.21 -6.38
N THR A 342 4.35 1.56 -7.42
CA THR A 342 5.03 0.62 -8.32
C THR A 342 6.10 -0.23 -7.61
N ARG A 343 6.84 0.34 -6.64
CA ARG A 343 7.82 -0.41 -5.83
C ARG A 343 7.16 -1.40 -4.88
N CYS A 344 6.06 -1.02 -4.24
CA CYS A 344 5.32 -1.87 -3.34
C CYS A 344 4.60 -3.01 -4.10
N ILE A 345 4.02 -2.75 -5.27
CA ILE A 345 3.54 -3.80 -6.19
C ILE A 345 4.66 -4.81 -6.52
N LEU A 346 5.84 -4.31 -6.91
CA LEU A 346 6.98 -5.18 -7.20
C LEU A 346 7.46 -5.99 -5.99
N LEU A 347 7.44 -5.42 -4.77
CA LEU A 347 7.77 -6.16 -3.54
C LEU A 347 6.80 -7.33 -3.32
N ALA A 348 5.49 -7.11 -3.44
CA ALA A 348 4.50 -8.18 -3.28
C ALA A 348 4.67 -9.27 -4.34
N VAL A 349 4.77 -8.89 -5.62
CA VAL A 349 4.95 -9.81 -6.75
C VAL A 349 6.26 -10.61 -6.65
N THR A 350 7.37 -9.97 -6.22
CA THR A 350 8.67 -10.65 -6.13
C THR A 350 8.79 -11.56 -4.90
N LEU A 351 8.20 -11.20 -3.76
CA LEU A 351 8.04 -12.11 -2.60
C LEU A 351 7.25 -13.36 -3.02
N HIS A 352 6.17 -13.15 -3.79
CA HIS A 352 5.33 -14.22 -4.28
C HIS A 352 6.06 -15.16 -5.25
N ILE A 353 6.82 -14.61 -6.20
CA ILE A 353 7.68 -15.37 -7.13
C ILE A 353 8.82 -16.08 -6.38
N SER A 354 9.36 -15.48 -5.31
CA SER A 354 10.34 -16.13 -4.45
C SER A 354 9.73 -17.37 -3.79
N ALA A 355 8.60 -17.23 -3.09
CA ALA A 355 7.97 -18.36 -2.42
C ALA A 355 7.60 -19.51 -3.40
N LEU A 356 7.12 -19.18 -4.60
CA LEU A 356 6.83 -20.17 -5.64
C LEU A 356 8.06 -20.85 -6.27
N ARG A 357 9.28 -20.33 -6.06
CA ARG A 357 10.52 -20.88 -6.67
C ARG A 357 11.55 -21.38 -5.66
N TYR A 358 11.54 -20.87 -4.44
CA TYR A 358 12.58 -21.14 -3.43
C TYR A 358 12.56 -22.61 -3.00
N ASN A 359 13.74 -23.12 -2.60
CA ASN A 359 13.93 -24.51 -2.23
C ASN A 359 13.78 -24.66 -0.71
N PHE A 360 12.53 -24.81 -0.26
CA PHE A 360 12.23 -24.97 1.16
C PHE A 360 12.70 -26.30 1.74
N ASP A 361 12.90 -27.33 0.92
CA ASP A 361 13.43 -28.63 1.39
C ASP A 361 14.88 -28.47 1.84
N LYS A 362 15.70 -27.76 1.06
CA LYS A 362 17.05 -27.33 1.47
C LYS A 362 17.01 -26.36 2.66
N ALA A 363 16.04 -25.46 2.71
CA ALA A 363 15.91 -24.50 3.80
C ALA A 363 15.44 -25.12 5.12
N SER A 364 14.80 -26.30 5.09
CA SER A 364 14.28 -26.98 6.28
C SER A 364 15.34 -27.24 7.37
N THR A 365 16.60 -27.41 6.98
CA THR A 365 17.73 -27.68 7.87
C THR A 365 18.44 -26.43 8.38
N ARG A 366 18.14 -25.23 7.84
CA ARG A 366 18.65 -23.95 8.36
C ARG A 366 18.16 -23.70 9.77
N LYS A 367 19.02 -23.09 10.61
CA LYS A 367 18.76 -22.74 12.01
C LYS A 367 18.85 -21.23 12.26
N ASP A 368 18.55 -20.48 11.22
CA ASP A 368 18.71 -19.04 11.14
C ASP A 368 17.49 -18.46 10.43
N TYR A 369 17.06 -17.29 10.89
CA TYR A 369 16.14 -16.48 10.12
C TYR A 369 16.94 -15.77 9.02
N PRO A 370 16.47 -15.75 7.76
CA PRO A 370 17.06 -14.92 6.73
C PRO A 370 17.20 -13.46 7.17
N ASP A 371 18.26 -12.82 6.66
CA ASP A 371 18.52 -11.40 6.83
C ASP A 371 18.05 -10.58 5.62
N GLU A 372 18.14 -9.27 5.78
CA GLU A 372 17.79 -8.30 4.75
C GLU A 372 18.61 -8.45 3.46
N GLU A 373 19.88 -8.85 3.51
CA GLU A 373 20.73 -8.99 2.31
C GLU A 373 20.31 -10.23 1.50
N GLU A 374 20.06 -11.37 2.14
CA GLU A 374 19.55 -12.56 1.45
C GLU A 374 18.21 -12.28 0.78
N LEU A 375 17.28 -11.62 1.48
CA LEU A 375 15.99 -11.26 0.91
C LEU A 375 16.16 -10.29 -0.28
N ILE A 376 16.97 -9.24 -0.15
CA ILE A 376 17.29 -8.32 -1.27
C ILE A 376 17.84 -9.08 -2.48
N LYS A 377 18.79 -9.99 -2.26
CA LYS A 377 19.44 -10.81 -3.29
C LYS A 377 18.47 -11.75 -3.99
N GLU A 378 17.56 -12.37 -3.26
CA GLU A 378 16.52 -13.24 -3.81
C GLU A 378 15.46 -12.44 -4.57
N LEU A 379 14.99 -11.30 -4.05
CA LEU A 379 14.03 -10.42 -4.74
C LEU A 379 14.65 -9.77 -5.99
N ALA A 380 15.92 -9.39 -5.95
CA ALA A 380 16.70 -8.98 -7.12
C ALA A 380 16.86 -10.12 -8.14
N GLY A 381 16.95 -11.36 -7.68
CA GLY A 381 16.88 -12.55 -8.52
C GLY A 381 15.48 -12.86 -9.05
N CYS A 382 14.42 -12.37 -8.41
CA CYS A 382 13.02 -12.54 -8.83
C CYS A 382 12.60 -11.49 -9.86
N VAL A 383 12.93 -10.21 -9.64
CA VAL A 383 12.57 -9.13 -10.57
C VAL A 383 13.19 -9.36 -11.96
N LYS A 384 14.41 -9.90 -12.03
CA LYS A 384 15.08 -10.30 -13.29
C LYS A 384 14.40 -11.45 -14.05
N LYS A 385 13.41 -12.13 -13.45
CA LYS A 385 12.56 -13.14 -14.11
C LYS A 385 11.18 -12.61 -14.49
N LEU A 386 10.85 -11.36 -14.15
CA LEU A 386 9.64 -10.70 -14.65
C LEU A 386 9.86 -10.19 -16.10
N PRO A 387 8.78 -9.85 -16.80
CA PRO A 387 8.86 -9.13 -18.07
C PRO A 387 9.52 -7.75 -17.93
N GLU A 388 10.01 -7.19 -19.04
CA GLU A 388 10.72 -5.91 -19.06
C GLU A 388 9.90 -4.72 -18.54
N THR A 389 8.57 -4.81 -18.60
CA THR A 389 7.60 -3.91 -17.93
C THR A 389 7.70 -3.85 -16.40
N CYS A 390 8.55 -4.68 -15.78
CA CYS A 390 8.91 -4.63 -14.36
C CYS A 390 10.36 -4.16 -14.11
N HIS A 391 11.15 -3.96 -15.16
CA HIS A 391 12.54 -3.49 -15.08
C HIS A 391 12.61 -1.95 -15.11
N GLY A 392 13.67 -1.36 -14.55
CA GLY A 392 13.91 0.10 -14.60
C GLY A 392 13.49 0.91 -13.35
N THR A 393 12.58 0.40 -12.52
CA THR A 393 12.00 1.07 -11.33
C THR A 393 12.98 1.38 -10.17
N ARG A 394 14.28 1.10 -10.36
CA ARG A 394 15.35 1.10 -9.34
C ARG A 394 15.00 0.26 -8.09
N PHE A 395 14.20 -0.79 -8.27
CA PHE A 395 13.67 -1.64 -7.20
C PHE A 395 14.74 -2.13 -6.20
N VAL A 396 15.87 -2.66 -6.67
CA VAL A 396 16.93 -3.19 -5.79
C VAL A 396 17.56 -2.06 -4.95
N HIS A 397 17.95 -0.95 -5.58
CA HIS A 397 18.43 0.25 -4.87
C HIS A 397 17.40 0.85 -3.88
N TRP A 398 16.10 0.59 -4.07
CA TRP A 398 15.07 0.97 -3.12
C TRP A 398 14.99 0.00 -1.94
N LEU A 399 15.14 -1.31 -2.15
CA LEU A 399 15.24 -2.27 -1.04
C LEU A 399 16.52 -2.04 -0.20
N GLU A 400 17.65 -1.74 -0.84
CA GLU A 400 18.89 -1.32 -0.18
C GLU A 400 18.69 -0.02 0.63
N TRP A 401 17.96 0.95 0.08
CA TRP A 401 17.57 2.16 0.82
C TRP A 401 16.65 1.83 2.02
N CYS A 402 15.70 0.92 1.85
CA CYS A 402 14.83 0.43 2.93
C CYS A 402 15.66 -0.26 4.03
N GLN A 403 16.61 -1.12 3.68
CA GLN A 403 17.55 -1.72 4.64
C GLN A 403 18.33 -0.63 5.37
N ALA A 404 18.98 0.30 4.66
CA ALA A 404 19.75 1.39 5.27
C ALA A 404 18.92 2.30 6.20
N SER A 405 17.61 2.41 5.95
CA SER A 405 16.68 3.28 6.67
C SER A 405 15.91 2.58 7.80
N TYR A 406 15.58 1.28 7.67
CA TYR A 406 14.68 0.56 8.58
C TYR A 406 15.33 -0.64 9.31
N SER A 407 16.50 -1.11 8.87
CA SER A 407 17.23 -2.18 9.57
C SER A 407 17.63 -1.78 11.00
N TRP A 408 17.61 -2.77 11.90
CA TRP A 408 17.96 -2.58 13.31
C TRP A 408 19.47 -2.51 13.51
N SER A 409 20.04 -1.29 13.48
CA SER A 409 21.46 -1.03 13.76
C SER A 409 21.73 -0.74 15.25
N GLY A 410 21.03 -1.41 16.16
CA GLY A 410 21.10 -1.18 17.61
C GLY A 410 20.28 0.02 18.12
N THR A 411 20.13 1.06 17.30
CA THR A 411 19.11 2.10 17.44
C THR A 411 17.99 1.88 16.43
N GLN A 412 16.74 1.96 16.89
CA GLN A 412 15.56 1.79 16.04
C GLN A 412 15.31 3.08 15.24
N LYS A 413 15.54 3.03 13.94
CA LYS A 413 15.28 4.14 13.02
C LYS A 413 13.80 4.16 12.64
N ASP A 414 13.04 5.07 13.22
CA ASP A 414 11.66 5.32 12.82
C ASP A 414 11.56 6.60 11.97
N TYR A 415 10.48 6.74 11.21
CA TYR A 415 10.20 7.93 10.41
C TYR A 415 8.77 8.35 10.66
N THR A 416 8.59 9.56 11.20
CA THR A 416 7.27 10.15 11.42
C THR A 416 6.47 10.22 10.12
N ALA A 417 5.14 10.16 10.21
CA ALA A 417 4.27 10.41 9.07
C ALA A 417 4.64 11.70 8.30
N ALA A 418 5.08 12.77 8.98
CA ALA A 418 5.52 14.00 8.33
C ALA A 418 6.79 13.81 7.46
N GLN A 419 7.80 13.10 7.96
CA GLN A 419 9.01 12.79 7.18
C GLN A 419 8.66 11.92 5.96
N ILE A 420 7.84 10.88 6.16
CA ILE A 420 7.36 10.00 5.11
C ILE A 420 6.63 10.79 4.00
N ASN A 421 5.73 11.71 4.35
CA ASN A 421 4.99 12.47 3.35
C ASN A 421 5.82 13.51 2.61
N ILE A 422 6.84 14.11 3.25
CA ILE A 422 7.83 14.96 2.56
C ILE A 422 8.60 14.15 1.50
N ARG A 423 8.94 12.88 1.79
CA ARG A 423 9.58 11.97 0.82
C ARG A 423 8.65 11.62 -0.35
N GLU A 424 7.38 11.31 -0.08
CA GLU A 424 6.40 11.03 -1.13
C GLU A 424 6.09 12.28 -1.98
N GLU A 425 6.07 13.48 -1.38
CA GLU A 425 5.91 14.73 -2.13
C GLU A 425 7.12 14.99 -3.05
N ALA A 426 8.33 14.69 -2.60
CA ALA A 426 9.53 14.75 -3.44
C ALA A 426 9.44 13.77 -4.63
N TYR A 427 8.96 12.53 -4.40
CA TYR A 427 8.71 11.57 -5.48
C TYR A 427 7.67 12.07 -6.49
N ARG A 428 6.53 12.62 -6.04
CA ARG A 428 5.52 13.24 -6.94
C ARG A 428 6.09 14.42 -7.76
N LYS A 429 7.02 15.18 -7.19
CA LYS A 429 7.69 16.32 -7.86
C LYS A 429 8.86 15.91 -8.75
N GLY A 430 9.22 14.62 -8.81
CA GLY A 430 10.38 14.13 -9.56
C GLY A 430 11.74 14.59 -9.00
N VAL A 431 11.80 15.04 -7.74
CA VAL A 431 13.02 15.54 -7.10
C VAL A 431 13.58 14.54 -6.08
N THR A 432 14.89 14.62 -5.82
CA THR A 432 15.53 13.86 -4.75
C THR A 432 14.89 14.22 -3.40
N PRO A 433 14.41 13.24 -2.61
CA PRO A 433 13.94 13.52 -1.25
C PRO A 433 15.03 14.16 -0.39
N PRO A 434 14.69 15.06 0.54
CA PRO A 434 15.66 15.63 1.46
C PRO A 434 16.25 14.52 2.33
N ASN A 435 17.53 14.67 2.72
CA ASN A 435 18.12 13.79 3.71
C ASN A 435 17.43 14.01 5.06
N GLN A 436 16.82 12.98 5.60
CA GLN A 436 16.06 13.02 6.85
C GLN A 436 16.75 12.15 7.89
N ALA A 437 17.18 12.77 8.99
CA ALA A 437 17.60 12.02 10.17
C ALA A 437 16.42 11.17 10.68
N PRO A 438 16.64 9.88 11.00
CA PRO A 438 15.59 9.05 11.59
C PRO A 438 15.22 9.58 12.98
N TYR A 439 13.95 9.45 13.34
CA TYR A 439 13.43 9.77 14.65
C TYR A 439 13.62 8.57 15.59
N ASN A 440 14.20 8.80 16.78
CA ASN A 440 14.40 7.75 17.78
C ASN A 440 13.26 7.77 18.81
N ARG A 441 12.28 6.88 18.61
CA ARG A 441 11.07 6.72 19.44
C ARG A 441 11.34 6.53 20.95
N PHE A 442 12.57 6.22 21.38
CA PHE A 442 12.94 6.03 22.79
C PHE A 442 13.63 7.23 23.45
N THR A 443 14.33 8.09 22.69
CA THR A 443 15.06 9.26 23.24
C THR A 443 14.41 10.58 22.91
N ASP A 444 13.78 10.65 21.74
CA ASP A 444 13.26 11.89 21.20
C ASP A 444 11.83 12.04 21.75
N PRO A 445 11.46 13.21 22.29
CA PRO A 445 10.08 13.42 22.75
C PRO A 445 9.13 13.26 21.56
N CYS A 446 8.05 12.51 21.75
CA CYS A 446 7.01 12.32 20.72
C CYS A 446 6.64 13.70 20.14
N PRO A 447 6.86 13.95 18.83
CA PRO A 447 6.80 15.30 18.30
C PRO A 447 5.45 15.93 18.63
N PRO A 448 5.38 17.16 19.16
CA PRO A 448 4.09 17.80 19.46
C PRO A 448 3.16 17.92 18.25
N GLY A 449 3.69 17.75 17.03
CA GLY A 449 2.95 17.63 15.77
C GLY A 449 2.79 16.21 15.20
N ALA A 450 3.02 15.13 15.97
CA ALA A 450 2.82 13.76 15.48
C ALA A 450 1.36 13.46 15.06
N MET A 451 0.40 14.21 15.62
CA MET A 451 -1.02 14.24 15.17
C MET A 451 -1.44 15.64 14.66
N VAL A 452 -0.57 16.64 14.71
CA VAL A 452 -0.82 17.98 14.16
C VAL A 452 0.15 18.19 13.00
N LEU A 453 -0.36 17.91 11.80
CA LEU A 453 0.36 18.08 10.54
C LEU A 453 1.18 19.37 10.51
N PRO A 454 2.41 19.35 9.96
CA PRO A 454 3.26 20.52 9.94
C PRO A 454 2.51 21.67 9.26
N ALA A 455 2.19 22.71 10.04
CA ALA A 455 1.67 23.96 9.52
C ALA A 455 2.63 24.44 8.42
N TYR A 456 2.09 24.80 7.26
CA TYR A 456 2.90 25.12 6.08
C TYR A 456 4.04 26.06 6.46
N VAL A 457 5.25 25.75 5.99
CA VAL A 457 6.37 26.70 6.04
C VAL A 457 6.04 27.84 5.08
N ILE A 458 5.32 28.83 5.59
CA ILE A 458 5.09 30.10 4.92
C ILE A 458 6.48 30.74 4.75
N PRO A 459 6.90 31.09 3.53
CA PRO A 459 8.13 31.83 3.34
C PRO A 459 8.06 33.15 4.11
N SER A 460 8.93 33.33 5.10
CA SER A 460 8.93 34.50 5.97
C SER A 460 9.43 35.74 5.23
N SER A 461 8.52 36.40 4.53
CA SER A 461 8.69 37.73 3.96
C SER A 461 7.55 38.65 4.41
N THR A 462 7.89 39.87 4.84
CA THR A 462 6.97 40.92 5.32
C THR A 462 6.08 40.54 6.51
N ALA A 463 6.71 40.44 7.69
CA ALA A 463 6.03 40.66 8.98
C ALA A 463 6.52 41.99 9.58
N THR A 464 6.05 43.11 9.01
CA THR A 464 6.52 44.47 9.38
C THR A 464 5.34 45.34 9.85
N ASN A 465 5.38 45.76 11.11
CA ASN A 465 4.66 46.91 11.69
C ASN A 465 3.13 47.03 11.46
N THR A 466 2.33 46.25 12.19
CA THR A 466 0.97 46.72 12.60
C THR A 466 0.55 46.16 13.97
N ALA A 467 1.05 46.78 15.05
CA ALA A 467 0.68 46.45 16.43
C ALA A 467 0.57 47.70 17.33
N SER A 468 -0.02 48.77 16.79
CA SER A 468 -0.41 49.97 17.53
C SER A 468 -1.85 50.35 17.17
N GLN A 469 -2.50 51.13 18.03
CA GLN A 469 -3.92 51.51 17.98
C GLN A 469 -4.95 50.38 18.25
N ALA A 470 -5.03 49.94 19.51
CA ALA A 470 -6.31 49.60 20.11
C ALA A 470 -6.33 49.93 21.62
N ARG A 471 -7.35 50.68 22.07
CA ARG A 471 -7.76 50.91 23.47
C ARG A 471 -6.83 51.76 24.37
N GLN A 472 -7.03 53.08 24.30
CA GLN A 472 -6.92 53.99 25.46
C GLN A 472 -8.32 54.53 25.82
N GLY A 473 -8.54 54.87 27.10
CA GLY A 473 -9.80 55.45 27.62
C GLY A 473 -10.92 54.42 27.87
N THR A 474 -11.71 54.48 28.94
CA THR A 474 -11.81 55.38 30.12
C THR A 474 -12.10 54.51 31.37
N ALA A 475 -11.49 54.67 32.55
CA ALA A 475 -11.74 55.69 33.59
C ALA A 475 -13.23 55.82 34.01
N ALA A 476 -13.65 55.87 35.28
CA ALA A 476 -13.05 55.58 36.62
C ALA A 476 -14.23 55.43 37.64
N ALA A 477 -14.15 55.15 38.95
CA ALA A 477 -13.10 54.93 39.97
C ALA A 477 -13.58 53.79 40.95
N ALA A 478 -13.49 53.73 42.30
CA ALA A 478 -12.93 54.56 43.40
C ALA A 478 -12.73 53.73 44.72
N GLN A 479 -11.98 54.30 45.68
CA GLN A 479 -11.99 54.16 47.17
C GLN A 479 -12.22 52.82 47.92
N GLY A 480 -11.41 52.59 48.98
CA GLY A 480 -11.68 51.63 50.08
C GLY A 480 -10.42 50.95 50.63
N ARG A 481 -10.08 51.12 51.93
CA ARG A 481 -8.90 50.50 52.57
C ARG A 481 -9.06 50.38 54.10
N GLU A 482 -8.33 49.44 54.68
CA GLU A 482 -8.01 49.25 56.12
C GLU A 482 -9.09 48.59 57.02
N GLY A 483 -8.61 47.90 58.07
CA GLY A 483 -9.38 47.02 58.98
C GLY A 483 -8.52 45.83 59.44
N ALA A 484 -8.47 45.53 60.75
CA ALA A 484 -7.41 44.70 61.34
C ALA A 484 -7.84 43.69 62.43
N ALA A 485 -7.00 42.65 62.59
CA ALA A 485 -6.66 41.87 63.80
C ALA A 485 -7.75 41.16 64.66
N SER A 486 -7.63 39.82 64.77
CA SER A 486 -7.83 38.97 65.98
C SER A 486 -7.85 37.47 65.59
N GLY A 487 -7.61 36.47 66.47
CA GLY A 487 -6.99 36.51 67.81
C GLY A 487 -7.38 35.32 68.72
N ARG A 488 -6.46 34.36 68.98
CA ARG A 488 -6.61 33.14 69.85
C ARG A 488 -7.66 32.12 69.33
N GLY A 489 -7.71 30.85 69.76
CA GLY A 489 -6.80 30.03 70.60
C GLY A 489 -7.54 28.85 71.27
N GLY A 490 -6.92 27.67 71.41
CA GLY A 490 -7.53 26.47 72.04
C GLY A 490 -6.68 25.19 71.85
N ALA A 491 -6.86 24.16 72.69
CA ALA A 491 -5.96 22.99 72.74
C ALA A 491 -6.57 21.70 73.35
N SER A 492 -5.76 20.61 73.30
CA SER A 492 -5.79 19.37 74.12
C SER A 492 -6.53 18.11 73.62
N GLY A 493 -5.96 16.93 73.96
CA GLY A 493 -6.54 15.57 73.80
C GLY A 493 -6.20 14.83 72.48
N GLY A 494 -5.83 13.54 72.45
CA GLY A 494 -5.36 12.66 73.54
C GLY A 494 -5.42 11.13 73.28
N ARG A 495 -4.23 10.48 73.19
CA ARG A 495 -3.91 9.03 73.39
C ARG A 495 -4.47 7.92 72.44
N GLY A 496 -3.56 6.98 72.11
CA GLY A 496 -3.83 5.55 71.80
C GLY A 496 -3.98 5.18 70.31
N GLY A 497 -3.46 4.04 69.82
CA GLY A 497 -2.56 3.03 70.41
C GLY A 497 -2.38 1.79 69.48
N ALA A 498 -1.26 1.05 69.64
CA ALA A 498 -0.88 -0.29 69.09
C ALA A 498 -1.51 -0.80 67.76
N ALA A 499 -0.78 -1.13 66.68
CA ALA A 499 0.41 -1.99 66.46
C ALA A 499 0.13 -3.50 66.26
N GLY A 500 0.76 -4.09 65.22
CA GLY A 500 0.75 -5.52 64.88
C GLY A 500 0.10 -5.84 63.52
N GLY A 501 0.68 -6.64 62.60
CA GLY A 501 2.08 -7.10 62.48
C GLY A 501 2.23 -8.55 62.01
N ARG A 502 3.00 -8.76 60.91
CA ARG A 502 3.36 -10.07 60.29
C ARG A 502 2.18 -10.80 59.61
N GLY A 503 2.36 -11.65 58.57
CA GLY A 503 3.57 -11.96 57.80
C GLY A 503 3.98 -13.44 57.86
N GLY A 504 4.09 -14.10 56.71
CA GLY A 504 4.57 -15.49 56.60
C GLY A 504 4.37 -16.09 55.20
N ALA A 505 5.31 -16.91 54.74
CA ALA A 505 5.25 -17.67 53.49
C ALA A 505 5.87 -19.07 53.71
N ALA A 506 5.41 -20.08 52.97
CA ALA A 506 6.07 -21.40 52.91
C ALA A 506 5.68 -22.19 51.64
N GLN A 507 6.49 -23.19 51.33
CA GLN A 507 6.33 -24.15 50.21
C GLN A 507 5.53 -25.39 50.65
N GLY A 508 5.08 -26.21 49.69
CA GLY A 508 4.49 -27.54 49.93
C GLY A 508 4.23 -28.29 48.61
N SER A 509 4.29 -29.62 48.58
CA SER A 509 4.38 -30.39 47.33
C SER A 509 3.57 -31.70 47.28
N SER A 510 3.45 -32.24 46.06
CA SER A 510 3.35 -33.67 45.67
C SER A 510 1.98 -34.34 45.38
N THR A 511 2.11 -35.50 44.71
CA THR A 511 1.18 -36.63 44.41
C THR A 511 0.04 -36.55 43.37
N THR A 512 0.30 -37.19 42.22
CA THR A 512 -0.63 -37.99 41.37
C THR A 512 -0.89 -39.39 42.01
N PRO A 513 -1.71 -40.35 41.47
CA PRO A 513 -2.34 -40.44 40.12
C PRO A 513 -3.80 -40.99 40.03
N SER A 514 -4.29 -41.10 38.78
CA SER A 514 -5.20 -42.15 38.22
C SER A 514 -6.73 -42.15 38.48
N ARG A 515 -7.52 -42.16 37.39
CA ARG A 515 -8.44 -43.27 36.99
C ARG A 515 -9.31 -42.97 35.75
N THR A 516 -9.03 -43.67 34.66
CA THR A 516 -10.02 -44.31 33.76
C THR A 516 -10.10 -45.81 34.16
N PRO A 517 -11.01 -46.68 33.64
CA PRO A 517 -11.84 -46.56 32.44
C PRO A 517 -13.32 -47.01 32.57
N ALA A 518 -14.07 -46.93 31.47
CA ALA A 518 -15.09 -47.91 31.08
C ALA A 518 -15.29 -47.85 29.55
N ALA A 519 -15.53 -49.00 28.90
CA ALA A 519 -15.82 -49.07 27.47
C ALA A 519 -16.83 -50.19 27.16
N GLN A 520 -17.89 -49.87 26.41
CA GLN A 520 -18.87 -50.78 25.79
C GLN A 520 -19.63 -49.98 24.70
N GLY A 521 -20.08 -50.57 23.59
CA GLY A 521 -19.83 -51.93 23.12
C GLY A 521 -20.85 -52.44 22.09
N GLY A 522 -20.46 -52.46 20.81
CA GLY A 522 -21.23 -53.08 19.71
C GLY A 522 -22.30 -52.17 19.04
N ARG A 523 -22.99 -52.62 17.98
CA ARG A 523 -22.73 -53.73 17.03
C ARG A 523 -23.72 -53.62 15.84
N GLY A 524 -23.36 -54.13 14.66
CA GLY A 524 -24.20 -54.13 13.45
C GLY A 524 -24.05 -52.86 12.60
N GLY A 525 -23.94 -52.88 11.27
CA GLY A 525 -23.89 -54.01 10.32
C GLY A 525 -25.18 -54.17 9.50
N GLY A 526 -25.10 -54.00 8.17
CA GLY A 526 -26.26 -54.19 7.30
C GLY A 526 -26.12 -53.68 5.85
N ALA A 527 -25.64 -54.56 4.96
CA ALA A 527 -25.98 -54.63 3.52
C ALA A 527 -25.74 -53.42 2.58
N ALA A 528 -25.99 -53.65 1.28
CA ALA A 528 -25.83 -52.67 0.20
C ALA A 528 -26.92 -52.84 -0.88
N ALA A 529 -27.37 -51.72 -1.43
CA ALA A 529 -28.12 -51.54 -2.67
C ALA A 529 -27.80 -50.11 -3.16
N SER A 530 -27.41 -49.82 -4.41
CA SER A 530 -28.02 -50.13 -5.72
C SER A 530 -29.39 -49.46 -5.91
N GLY A 531 -29.49 -48.60 -6.92
CA GLY A 531 -30.72 -47.83 -7.20
C GLY A 531 -30.48 -46.60 -8.10
N ARG A 532 -30.84 -46.71 -9.39
CA ARG A 532 -31.05 -45.55 -10.27
C ARG A 532 -32.43 -44.96 -9.99
N GLY A 533 -32.60 -43.66 -10.19
CA GLY A 533 -33.94 -43.07 -10.31
C GLY A 533 -33.93 -41.55 -10.27
N GLY A 534 -34.12 -40.90 -11.42
CA GLY A 534 -34.35 -39.46 -11.51
C GLY A 534 -35.52 -39.17 -12.42
N THR A 535 -36.43 -38.30 -11.98
CA THR A 535 -37.51 -37.70 -12.78
C THR A 535 -37.83 -36.33 -12.22
N ALA A 536 -38.15 -35.37 -13.10
CA ALA A 536 -38.54 -34.02 -12.71
C ALA A 536 -40.03 -33.78 -12.97
N THR A 537 -40.71 -33.21 -11.98
CA THR A 537 -41.97 -32.46 -12.04
C THR A 537 -41.82 -31.33 -11.01
N GLY A 538 -42.15 -30.07 -11.27
CA GLY A 538 -43.51 -29.59 -11.53
C GLY A 538 -44.28 -29.50 -10.20
N GLY A 539 -44.81 -28.35 -9.74
CA GLY A 539 -44.85 -27.01 -10.33
C GLY A 539 -46.18 -26.31 -9.97
N ARG A 540 -46.13 -25.16 -9.27
CA ARG A 540 -47.24 -24.24 -8.92
C ARG A 540 -46.64 -23.00 -8.22
N GLY A 541 -47.24 -21.80 -8.25
CA GLY A 541 -48.43 -21.36 -8.98
C GLY A 541 -49.17 -20.21 -8.25
N GLY A 542 -49.45 -19.10 -8.94
CA GLY A 542 -50.03 -17.86 -8.37
C GLY A 542 -48.96 -16.76 -8.14
N GLY A 543 -49.14 -15.49 -8.50
CA GLY A 543 -50.30 -14.76 -9.03
C GLY A 543 -51.23 -14.24 -7.92
N THR A 544 -51.70 -12.98 -7.91
CA THR A 544 -51.56 -11.81 -8.83
C THR A 544 -51.31 -10.53 -7.98
N ALA A 545 -51.53 -9.24 -8.29
CA ALA A 545 -52.15 -8.43 -9.37
C ALA A 545 -51.76 -6.93 -9.15
N SER A 546 -52.02 -5.93 -10.00
CA SER A 546 -52.13 -5.83 -11.48
C SER A 546 -52.37 -4.36 -11.91
N GLY A 547 -51.45 -3.73 -12.67
CA GLY A 547 -51.61 -2.35 -13.16
C GLY A 547 -50.35 -1.84 -13.89
N ARG A 548 -50.28 -1.39 -15.15
CA ARG A 548 -51.17 -1.20 -16.33
C ARG A 548 -51.16 0.27 -16.80
N GLY A 549 -50.48 0.50 -17.93
CA GLY A 549 -50.35 1.79 -18.64
C GLY A 549 -48.92 1.97 -19.20
N GLY A 550 -48.69 2.44 -20.42
CA GLY A 550 -49.65 2.75 -21.49
C GLY A 550 -49.07 3.74 -22.52
N GLY A 551 -48.67 3.26 -23.70
CA GLY A 551 -48.07 4.05 -24.80
C GLY A 551 -46.86 3.30 -25.38
N ALA A 552 -46.83 2.83 -26.63
CA ALA A 552 -47.03 3.52 -27.93
C ALA A 552 -45.88 4.51 -28.27
N SER A 553 -45.18 4.48 -29.40
CA SER A 553 -44.81 3.44 -30.40
C SER A 553 -44.27 4.17 -31.64
N ALA A 554 -42.95 4.35 -31.75
CA ALA A 554 -42.23 4.68 -32.98
C ALA A 554 -40.73 4.41 -32.76
N GLY A 555 -39.91 4.03 -33.74
CA GLY A 555 -40.21 3.86 -35.17
C GLY A 555 -39.26 4.66 -36.07
N GLY A 556 -37.94 4.53 -35.89
CA GLY A 556 -36.94 5.26 -36.68
C GLY A 556 -35.65 4.47 -36.85
N ALA A 557 -35.20 4.31 -38.11
CA ALA A 557 -33.95 3.64 -38.45
C ALA A 557 -32.78 4.64 -38.53
N PRO A 558 -31.54 4.25 -38.17
CA PRO A 558 -30.38 5.13 -38.26
C PRO A 558 -29.94 5.31 -39.73
N ALA A 559 -29.77 6.57 -40.15
CA ALA A 559 -29.26 6.89 -41.48
C ALA A 559 -27.76 6.60 -41.61
N ARG A 560 -27.37 6.01 -42.75
CA ARG A 560 -26.00 5.61 -43.08
C ARG A 560 -25.25 6.76 -43.74
N THR A 561 -24.39 7.46 -43.00
CA THR A 561 -23.50 8.51 -43.55
C THR A 561 -22.18 7.93 -44.07
N THR A 562 -21.58 8.64 -45.04
CA THR A 562 -20.52 8.12 -45.92
C THR A 562 -19.11 8.40 -45.43
N ALA A 563 -18.17 7.50 -45.76
CA ALA A 563 -16.75 7.74 -45.57
C ALA A 563 -16.24 8.86 -46.50
N GLY A 564 -15.55 9.85 -45.93
CA GLY A 564 -14.84 10.90 -46.67
C GLY A 564 -13.33 10.64 -46.68
N ALA A 565 -12.82 10.05 -47.75
CA ALA A 565 -11.37 9.92 -47.93
C ALA A 565 -10.75 11.30 -48.19
N ARG A 566 -9.57 11.58 -47.61
CA ARG A 566 -8.80 12.79 -47.90
C ARG A 566 -7.33 12.46 -48.12
N THR A 567 -6.84 12.84 -49.29
CA THR A 567 -5.47 12.65 -49.77
C THR A 567 -4.63 13.90 -49.57
N GLY A 568 -3.30 13.72 -49.53
CA GLY A 568 -2.32 14.81 -49.52
C GLY A 568 -1.87 15.23 -48.11
N GLY A 569 -0.60 15.55 -47.89
CA GLY A 569 0.53 15.49 -48.82
C GLY A 569 1.86 15.63 -48.08
N GLY A 570 2.90 14.94 -48.55
CA GLY A 570 4.21 14.97 -47.89
C GLY A 570 4.98 16.25 -48.20
N MET A 571 5.33 17.02 -47.16
CA MET A 571 6.34 18.08 -47.24
C MET A 571 7.54 17.69 -46.37
N THR A 572 8.69 17.49 -47.01
CA THR A 572 9.97 17.20 -46.34
C THR A 572 10.70 18.50 -46.02
N THR A 573 10.77 18.88 -44.74
CA THR A 573 11.60 19.99 -44.27
C THR A 573 12.82 19.43 -43.51
N ARG A 574 14.02 19.84 -43.93
CA ARG A 574 15.27 19.52 -43.22
C ARG A 574 15.32 20.31 -41.91
N LEU A 575 15.83 19.68 -40.84
CA LEU A 575 16.29 20.37 -39.63
C LEU A 575 17.82 20.22 -39.52
N PRO A 576 18.51 21.18 -38.88
CA PRO A 576 19.97 21.27 -38.90
C PRO A 576 20.63 20.28 -37.94
N GLU A 577 21.89 19.97 -38.23
CA GLU A 577 22.77 19.16 -37.39
C GLU A 577 23.02 19.82 -36.04
N ARG A 578 23.26 19.01 -35.00
CA ARG A 578 23.85 19.46 -33.74
C ARG A 578 25.10 18.64 -33.42
N LEU A 579 26.13 19.36 -32.98
CA LEU A 579 27.47 18.86 -32.76
C LEU A 579 27.53 17.83 -31.62
N ALA A 580 28.39 16.83 -31.78
CA ALA A 580 28.72 15.89 -30.71
C ALA A 580 29.62 16.56 -29.65
N ALA A 581 29.35 16.27 -28.37
CA ALA A 581 30.27 16.58 -27.27
C ALA A 581 31.06 15.31 -26.90
N SER A 582 32.39 15.38 -26.91
CA SER A 582 33.29 14.25 -26.73
C SER A 582 33.54 13.89 -25.25
N SER A 583 33.93 12.64 -25.03
CA SER A 583 34.31 12.04 -23.74
C SER A 583 35.68 12.49 -23.20
N SER A 584 36.04 11.97 -22.01
CA SER A 584 37.30 12.16 -21.26
C SER A 584 37.36 13.44 -20.40
N THR A 585 38.13 13.53 -19.30
CA THR A 585 39.19 12.64 -18.74
C THR A 585 39.07 12.42 -17.22
N ALA A 586 39.70 11.33 -16.77
CA ALA A 586 40.25 11.10 -15.43
C ALA A 586 41.49 10.17 -15.58
N PRO A 587 42.39 10.00 -14.60
CA PRO A 587 42.43 10.54 -13.24
C PRO A 587 43.72 11.31 -12.91
N ALA A 588 43.87 11.77 -11.65
CA ALA A 588 45.16 12.12 -11.05
C ALA A 588 45.17 11.76 -9.56
N ALA A 589 46.23 11.09 -9.08
CA ALA A 589 46.41 10.76 -7.67
C ALA A 589 47.29 11.83 -6.99
N GLY A 590 46.90 12.30 -5.80
CA GLY A 590 47.63 13.31 -5.04
C GLY A 590 48.13 12.78 -3.70
N GLN A 591 49.44 12.58 -3.56
CA GLN A 591 50.07 12.32 -2.27
C GLN A 591 49.91 13.54 -1.35
N ARG A 592 49.67 13.35 -0.05
CA ARG A 592 49.99 14.35 0.97
C ARG A 592 51.08 13.85 1.91
N ARG A 593 52.10 14.68 2.07
CA ARG A 593 53.34 14.43 2.80
C ARG A 593 53.20 14.90 4.25
N ARG A 594 53.93 14.28 5.18
CA ARG A 594 54.10 14.82 6.54
C ARG A 594 54.81 16.18 6.48
N GLN A 595 54.42 17.11 7.35
CA GLN A 595 55.30 18.10 7.95
C GLN A 595 54.94 18.27 9.44
N GLN A 596 55.95 18.48 10.26
CA GLN A 596 55.88 19.00 11.63
C GLN A 596 56.28 20.48 11.58
N GLY A 597 55.92 21.29 12.59
CA GLY A 597 56.37 22.69 12.66
C GLY A 597 55.48 23.61 13.49
N ASP A 598 55.60 23.49 14.80
CA ASP A 598 55.67 24.56 15.82
C ASP A 598 54.95 25.91 15.62
N GLY A 599 54.14 26.28 16.61
CA GLY A 599 54.48 27.45 17.45
C GLY A 599 53.87 28.83 17.13
N SER A 600 52.67 29.10 17.63
CA SER A 600 52.39 30.23 18.57
C SER A 600 51.04 30.04 19.26
#